data_AF-X1FDQ7-F1
#
_entry.id   AF-X1FDQ7-F1
#
_cell.length_a   1.000
_cell.length_b   1.000
_cell.length_c   1.000
_cell.angle_alpha   90.00
_cell.angle_beta   90.00
_cell.angle_gamma   90.00
#
_symmetry.space_group_name_H-M   'P 1'
#
loop_
_entity.id
_entity.type
_entity.pdbx_description
1 polymer ?
#
loop_
_entity_poly.entity_id
_entity_poly.type
_entity_poly.pdbx_seq_one_letter_code
_entity_poly.pdbx_strand_id
1 'polypeptide(L)' 'MLNESENISALAQSILQYLKQYGPTKTLVISADLTRKPRAVQRSLWELQDQGRVRFSKYPSLAFELC' A
#
# COMPACT_ATOMS: atom_id res chain seq x y z
N MET A 1 -27.10 9.98 -7.86
CA MET A 1 -25.93 9.07 -7.98
C MET A 1 -24.71 9.89 -7.59
N LEU A 2 -24.32 9.85 -6.31
CA LEU A 2 -23.12 10.54 -5.84
C LEU A 2 -21.94 9.61 -6.13
N ASN A 3 -21.02 10.06 -6.97
CA ASN A 3 -19.77 9.35 -7.25
C ASN A 3 -19.06 9.04 -5.94
N GLU A 4 -18.99 7.75 -5.58
CA GLU A 4 -18.11 7.20 -4.55
C GLU A 4 -16.66 7.26 -5.04
N SER A 5 -16.16 8.47 -5.26
CA SER A 5 -14.74 8.71 -5.47
C SER A 5 -14.03 8.21 -4.20
N GLU A 6 -13.39 7.06 -4.34
CA GLU A 6 -12.67 6.31 -3.30
C GLU A 6 -11.95 7.25 -2.35
N ASN A 7 -12.49 7.40 -1.13
CA ASN A 7 -11.85 8.21 -0.10
C ASN A 7 -10.71 7.41 0.54
N ILE A 8 -9.62 7.28 -0.21
CA ILE A 8 -8.41 6.59 0.22
C ILE A 8 -7.72 7.46 1.28
N SER A 9 -7.40 6.87 2.45
CA SER A 9 -6.71 7.57 3.53
C SER A 9 -5.39 8.20 3.06
N ALA A 10 -4.98 9.33 3.66
CA ALA A 10 -3.71 10.00 3.31
C ALA A 10 -2.49 9.07 3.43
N LEU A 11 -2.53 8.12 4.37
CA LEU A 11 -1.50 7.10 4.52
C LEU A 11 -1.51 6.12 3.34
N ALA A 12 -2.68 5.63 2.93
CA ALA A 12 -2.80 4.74 1.79
C ALA A 12 -2.37 5.43 0.48
N GLN A 13 -2.67 6.72 0.29
CA GLN A 13 -2.14 7.51 -0.83
C GLN A 13 -0.60 7.58 -0.80
N SER A 14 -0.01 7.81 0.37
CA SER A 14 1.45 7.85 0.55
C SER A 14 2.09 6.50 0.20
N ILE A 15 1.45 5.39 0.57
CA ILE A 15 1.90 4.03 0.25
C ILE A 15 1.83 3.76 -1.25
N LEU A 16 0.75 4.18 -1.93
CA LEU A 16 0.65 4.05 -3.39
C LEU A 16 1.75 4.83 -4.12
N GLN A 17 2.01 6.06 -3.70
CA GLN A 17 3.10 6.86 -4.26
C GLN A 17 4.46 6.20 -4.02
N TYR A 18 4.68 5.67 -2.83
CA TYR A 18 5.90 4.95 -2.49
C TYR A 18 6.09 3.72 -3.40
N LEU A 19 5.08 2.86 -3.53
CA LEU A 19 5.15 1.68 -4.39
C LEU A 19 5.34 2.03 -5.88
N LYS A 20 4.77 3.15 -6.33
CA LYS A 20 4.99 3.67 -7.68
C LYS A 20 6.44 4.08 -7.93
N GLN A 21 7.11 4.62 -6.91
CA GLN A 21 8.49 5.11 -7.00
C GLN A 21 9.52 4.00 -6.85
N TYR A 22 9.32 3.09 -5.89
CA TYR A 22 10.33 2.10 -5.50
C TYR A 22 10.01 0.68 -5.95
N GLY A 23 8.81 0.44 -6.49
CA GLY A 23 8.37 -0.88 -6.93
C GLY A 23 7.95 -1.80 -5.77
N PRO A 24 7.90 -3.12 -6.01
CA PRO A 24 7.46 -4.09 -5.02
C PRO A 24 8.27 -3.98 -3.72
N THR A 25 7.62 -3.58 -2.61
CA THR A 25 8.30 -3.37 -1.34
C THR A 25 7.62 -4.06 -0.15
N LYS A 26 8.42 -4.54 0.82
CA LYS A 26 7.95 -5.14 2.08
C LYS A 26 7.30 -4.10 2.99
N THR A 27 6.24 -4.49 3.71
CA THR A 27 5.59 -3.63 4.71
C THR A 27 6.56 -3.02 5.72
N LEU A 28 7.56 -3.80 6.19
CA LEU A 28 8.55 -3.31 7.15
C LEU A 28 9.42 -2.19 6.56
N VAL A 29 9.82 -2.32 5.29
CA VAL A 29 10.63 -1.30 4.59
C VAL A 29 9.79 -0.04 4.38
N ILE A 30 8.55 -0.18 3.88
CA ILE A 30 7.61 0.95 3.73
C ILE A 30 7.40 1.66 5.08
N SER A 31 7.28 0.90 6.17
CA SER A 31 7.06 1.46 7.51
C SER A 31 8.26 2.24 8.04
N ALA A 32 9.47 1.77 7.77
CA ALA A 32 10.70 2.45 8.15
C ALA A 32 10.83 3.78 7.37
N ASP A 33 10.67 3.72 6.05
CA ASP A 33 10.89 4.87 5.18
C ASP A 33 9.82 5.96 5.33
N LEU A 34 8.56 5.55 5.51
CA LEU A 34 7.48 6.51 5.77
C LEU A 34 7.42 6.98 7.22
N THR A 35 8.31 6.50 8.10
CA THR A 35 8.31 6.77 9.55
C THR A 35 6.95 6.46 10.20
N ARG A 36 6.32 5.36 9.80
CA ARG A 36 4.99 4.93 10.28
C ARG A 36 5.09 3.63 11.05
N LYS A 37 4.12 3.40 11.95
CA LYS A 37 4.02 2.13 12.66
C LYS A 37 3.71 1.01 11.67
N PRO A 38 4.41 -0.14 11.70
CA PRO A 38 4.16 -1.26 10.78
C PRO A 38 2.69 -1.70 10.71
N ARG A 39 1.99 -1.72 11.86
CA ARG A 39 0.55 -2.05 11.93
C ARG A 39 -0.33 -1.08 11.14
N ALA A 40 -0.01 0.21 11.13
CA ALA A 40 -0.77 1.21 10.38
C ALA A 40 -0.56 1.04 8.87
N VAL A 41 0.69 0.81 8.45
CA VAL A 41 1.02 0.52 7.05
C VAL A 41 0.35 -0.78 6.58
N GLN A 42 0.38 -1.82 7.41
CA GLN A 42 -0.29 -3.09 7.11
C GLN A 42 -1.80 -2.91 6.92
N ARG A 43 -2.46 -2.16 7.80
CA ARG A 43 -3.90 -1.87 7.66
C ARG A 43 -4.22 -1.15 6.36
N SER A 44 -3.45 -0.12 6.00
CA SER A 44 -3.63 0.61 4.74
C SER A 44 -3.30 -0.25 3.51
N LEU A 45 -2.31 -1.14 3.58
CA LEU A 45 -2.03 -2.09 2.49
C LEU A 45 -3.18 -3.08 2.29
N TRP A 46 -3.83 -3.54 3.35
CA TRP A 46 -5.03 -4.38 3.25
C TRP A 46 -6.23 -3.63 2.68
N GLU A 47 -6.45 -2.38 3.09
CA GLU A 47 -7.48 -1.52 2.50
C GLU A 47 -7.26 -1.32 0.99
N LEU A 48 -6.02 -1.03 0.60
CA LEU A 48 -5.64 -0.90 -0.82
C LEU A 48 -5.76 -2.22 -1.58
N GLN A 49 -5.53 -3.35 -0.91
CA GLN A 49 -5.68 -4.68 -1.52
C GLN A 49 -7.15 -5.02 -1.75
N ASP A 50 -8.02 -4.73 -0.78
CA ASP A 50 -9.48 -4.91 -0.89
C ASP A 50 -10.07 -4.07 -2.03
N GLN A 51 -9.53 -2.87 -2.24
CA GLN A 51 -9.85 -1.98 -3.37
C GLN A 51 -9.20 -2.41 -4.70
N GLY A 52 -8.42 -3.50 -4.72
CA GLY A 52 -7.74 -3.98 -5.92
C GLY A 52 -6.62 -3.07 -6.43
N ARG A 53 -6.08 -2.18 -5.59
CA ARG A 53 -4.99 -1.23 -5.94
C ARG A 53 -3.60 -1.84 -5.79
N VAL A 54 -3.43 -2.76 -4.84
CA VAL A 54 -2.18 -3.48 -4.59
C VAL A 54 -2.42 -4.98 -4.47
N ARG A 55 -1.40 -5.78 -4.76
CA ARG A 55 -1.42 -7.23 -4.56
C ARG A 55 -0.11 -7.73 -3.97
N PHE A 56 -0.11 -8.98 -3.51
CA PHE A 56 1.14 -9.66 -3.18
C PHE A 56 1.94 -9.91 -4.45
N SER A 57 3.23 -9.60 -4.41
CA SER A 57 4.14 -9.91 -5.51
C SER A 57 4.28 -11.42 -5.69
N LYS A 58 4.38 -11.85 -6.95
CA LYS A 58 4.48 -13.26 -7.36
C LYS A 58 5.73 -13.96 -6.83
N TYR A 59 6.76 -13.21 -6.43
CA TYR A 59 8.03 -13.75 -5.96
C TYR A 59 8.01 -13.99 -4.43
N PRO A 60 8.49 -15.16 -3.95
CA PRO A 60 8.45 -15.55 -2.55
C PRO A 60 9.32 -14.69 -1.62
N SER A 61 10.12 -13.76 -2.16
CA SER A 61 10.78 -12.69 -1.38
C SER A 61 9.81 -11.61 -0.88
N LEU A 62 8.52 -11.70 -1.22
CA LEU A 62 7.31 -11.05 -0.64
C LEU A 62 7.39 -9.54 -0.43
N ALA A 63 6.72 -8.84 -1.33
CA ALA A 63 6.49 -7.41 -1.30
C ALA A 63 5.04 -7.14 -1.72
N PHE A 64 4.53 -5.96 -1.35
CA PHE A 64 3.31 -5.43 -1.97
C PHE A 64 3.71 -4.72 -3.27
N GLU A 65 2.96 -4.96 -4.34
CA GLU A 65 3.13 -4.29 -5.62
C GLU A 65 1.80 -3.66 -6.07
N LEU A 66 1.88 -2.64 -6.92
CA LEU A 66 0.69 -2.10 -7.57
C LEU A 66 0.08 -3.18 -8.48
N CYS A 67 -1.25 -3.23 -8.54
CA CYS A 67 -1.98 -4.16 -9.41
C CYS A 67 -1.70 -3.92 -10.90
#